data_AF-A0A4S1ED47-F1
#
_entry.id   AF-A0A4S1ED47-F1
#
_cell.length_a   1.000
_cell.length_b   1.000
_cell.length_c   1.000
_cell.angle_alpha   90.00
_cell.angle_beta   90.00
_cell.angle_gamma   90.00
#
_symmetry.space_group_name_H-M   'P 1'
#
loop_
_entity.id
_entity.type
_entity.pdbx_description
1 polymer ?
#
loop_
_entity_poly.entity_id
_entity_poly.type
_entity_poly.pdbx_seq_one_letter_code
_entity_poly.pdbx_strand_id
1 'polypeptide(L)'
;MDPILGYVAAASLCILLLASGLEKIRHFSLFEAAVSAYRLVPDVLVRPVSGVFIVTELSAALLLLWPSARVLGAWVAVALLVVATAAMAINLLRGHTDVSCGCGSLKDQSAGLSWWLVLRNLLLLVVLSAVVVPVSQPERALGWVDGLTFFGATLALLGMYHALNLLIESHSKLQKLKEI
;
A
#
# COMPACT_ATOMS: atom_id res chain seq x y z
N MET A 1 -13.04 0.87 20.15
CA MET A 1 -11.91 0.30 19.40
C MET A 1 -10.76 0.22 20.37
N ASP A 2 -10.18 -0.97 20.57
CA ASP A 2 -9.03 -1.10 21.47
C ASP A 2 -7.86 -0.25 20.96
N PRO A 3 -7.17 0.50 21.83
CA PRO A 3 -6.10 1.41 21.41
C PRO A 3 -4.97 0.67 20.67
N ILE A 4 -4.77 -0.59 21.00
CA ILE A 4 -3.78 -1.50 20.38
C ILE A 4 -4.05 -1.67 18.88
N LEU A 5 -5.32 -1.77 18.45
CA LEU A 5 -5.65 -1.88 17.02
C LEU A 5 -5.16 -0.66 16.24
N GLY A 6 -5.31 0.55 16.80
CA GLY A 6 -4.83 1.78 16.19
C GLY A 6 -3.30 1.81 16.04
N TYR A 7 -2.58 1.37 17.07
CA TYR A 7 -1.12 1.26 17.01
C TYR A 7 -0.66 0.20 16.00
N VAL A 8 -1.25 -1.00 16.02
CA VAL A 8 -0.93 -2.09 15.08
C VAL A 8 -1.16 -1.65 13.64
N ALA A 9 -2.28 -1.01 13.36
CA ALA A 9 -2.59 -0.53 12.02
C ALA A 9 -1.60 0.55 11.58
N ALA A 10 -1.31 1.54 12.43
CA ALA A 10 -0.35 2.60 12.13
C ALA A 10 1.07 2.04 11.87
N ALA A 11 1.51 1.07 12.68
CA ALA A 11 2.81 0.42 12.50
C ALA A 11 2.86 -0.41 11.22
N SER A 12 1.81 -1.19 10.94
CA SER A 12 1.72 -1.99 9.71
C SER A 12 1.75 -1.09 8.47
N LEU A 13 1.02 0.02 8.49
CA LEU A 13 1.03 1.01 7.40
C LEU A 13 2.39 1.68 7.22
N CYS A 14 3.03 2.06 8.32
CA CYS A 14 4.36 2.63 8.29
C CYS A 14 5.35 1.67 7.61
N ILE A 15 5.33 0.39 8.01
CA ILE A 15 6.18 -0.65 7.40
C ILE A 15 5.85 -0.83 5.92
N LEU A 16 4.57 -0.90 5.55
CA LEU A 16 4.15 -1.07 4.15
C LEU A 16 4.56 0.13 3.27
N LEU A 17 4.36 1.36 3.74
CA LEU A 17 4.72 2.58 3.02
C LEU A 17 6.24 2.72 2.89
N LEU A 18 7.00 2.41 3.94
CA LEU A 18 8.46 2.38 3.88
C LEU A 18 8.93 1.32 2.88
N ALA A 19 8.46 0.08 3.01
CA ALA A 19 8.85 -1.02 2.12
C ALA A 19 8.54 -0.67 0.65
N SER A 20 7.33 -0.17 0.37
CA SER A 20 6.94 0.23 -0.98
C SER A 20 7.77 1.39 -1.51
N GLY A 21 7.98 2.44 -0.71
CA GLY A 21 8.80 3.59 -1.08
C GLY A 21 10.25 3.21 -1.36
N LEU A 22 10.86 2.37 -0.51
CA LEU A 22 12.22 1.86 -0.71
C LEU A 22 12.34 1.04 -2.00
N GLU A 23 11.33 0.22 -2.30
CA GLU A 23 11.33 -0.58 -3.52
C GLU A 23 11.21 0.29 -4.78
N LYS A 24 10.36 1.32 -4.74
CA LYS A 24 10.22 2.31 -5.81
C LYS A 24 11.47 3.17 -6.00
N ILE A 25 12.22 3.46 -4.94
CA ILE A 25 13.51 4.14 -5.05
C ILE A 25 14.53 3.22 -5.73
N ARG A 26 14.61 1.94 -5.31
CA ARG A 26 15.55 0.97 -5.90
C ARG A 26 15.25 0.66 -7.37
N HIS A 27 13.98 0.67 -7.74
CA HIS A 27 13.50 0.33 -9.08
C HIS A 27 12.73 1.50 -9.72
N PHE A 28 13.29 2.70 -9.61
CA PHE A 28 12.63 3.93 -10.05
C PHE A 28 12.27 3.93 -11.53
N SER A 29 13.14 3.41 -12.40
CA SER A 29 12.86 3.30 -13.84
C SER A 29 11.66 2.39 -14.14
N LEU A 30 11.47 1.31 -13.38
CA LEU A 30 10.31 0.43 -13.50
C LEU A 30 9.03 1.12 -13.01
N PHE A 31 9.14 1.95 -11.96
CA PHE A 31 8.02 2.72 -11.48
C PHE A 31 7.63 3.86 -12.44
N GLU A 32 8.59 4.57 -13.04
CA GLU A 32 8.34 5.53 -14.12
C GLU A 32 7.62 4.86 -15.31
N ALA A 33 8.10 3.68 -15.73
CA ALA A 33 7.47 2.91 -16.80
C ALA A 33 6.03 2.50 -16.45
N ALA A 34 5.79 2.07 -15.20
CA ALA A 34 4.45 1.78 -14.71
C ALA A 34 3.56 3.02 -14.74
N VAL A 35 4.03 4.18 -14.25
CA VAL A 35 3.29 5.45 -14.23
C VAL A 35 2.98 5.94 -15.64
N SER A 36 3.92 5.86 -16.57
CA SER A 36 3.71 6.16 -17.99
C SER A 36 2.64 5.24 -18.60
N ALA A 37 2.67 3.94 -18.27
CA ALA A 37 1.69 2.97 -18.76
C ALA A 37 0.25 3.24 -18.27
N TYR A 38 0.05 4.00 -17.19
CA TYR A 38 -1.29 4.46 -16.79
C TYR A 38 -1.89 5.49 -17.75
N ARG A 39 -1.09 6.17 -18.58
CA ARG A 39 -1.54 7.23 -19.52
C ARG A 39 -2.46 8.28 -18.88
N LEU A 40 -2.29 8.51 -17.57
CA LEU A 40 -3.06 9.49 -16.79
C LEU A 40 -2.42 10.88 -16.81
N VAL A 41 -1.11 10.94 -17.03
CA VAL A 41 -0.31 12.17 -17.03
C VAL A 41 0.55 12.23 -18.29
N PRO A 42 0.88 13.45 -18.79
CA PRO A 42 1.79 13.62 -19.93
C PRO A 42 3.17 13.02 -19.64
N ASP A 43 3.88 12.54 -20.67
CA ASP A 43 5.22 11.94 -20.51
C ASP A 43 6.22 12.86 -19.79
N VAL A 44 6.11 14.17 -20.01
CA VAL A 44 6.93 15.20 -19.34
C VAL A 44 6.69 15.23 -17.82
N LEU A 45 5.49 14.86 -17.37
CA LEU A 45 5.08 14.86 -15.97
C LEU A 45 5.24 13.49 -15.28
N VAL A 46 5.52 12.41 -16.02
CA VAL A 46 5.69 11.06 -15.43
C VAL A 46 6.77 11.08 -14.35
N ARG A 47 7.94 11.62 -14.67
CA ARG A 47 9.08 11.73 -13.75
C ARG A 47 8.77 12.49 -12.45
N PRO A 48 8.28 13.76 -12.51
CA PRO A 48 7.97 14.50 -11.29
C PRO A 48 6.83 13.86 -10.50
N VAL A 49 5.81 13.31 -11.15
CA VAL A 49 4.71 12.61 -10.47
C VAL A 49 5.21 11.38 -9.73
N SER A 50 6.07 10.56 -10.37
CA SER A 50 6.70 9.41 -9.72
C SER A 50 7.53 9.82 -8.50
N GLY A 51 8.34 10.88 -8.61
CA GLY A 51 9.13 11.40 -7.50
C GLY A 51 8.26 11.92 -6.34
N VAL A 52 7.23 12.73 -6.65
CA VAL A 52 6.28 13.25 -5.65
C VAL A 52 5.56 12.11 -4.94
N PHE A 53 5.16 11.06 -5.66
CA PHE A 53 4.50 9.90 -5.07
C PHE A 53 5.38 9.22 -4.00
N ILE A 54 6.65 8.96 -4.33
CA ILE A 54 7.61 8.34 -3.41
C ILE A 54 7.85 9.24 -2.19
N VAL A 55 8.06 10.54 -2.40
CA VAL A 55 8.27 11.49 -1.30
C VAL A 55 7.06 11.52 -0.39
N THR A 56 5.85 11.47 -0.95
CA THR A 56 4.61 11.49 -0.17
C THR A 56 4.44 10.19 0.63
N GLU A 57 4.78 9.02 0.06
CA GLU A 57 4.75 7.74 0.78
C GLU A 57 5.70 7.73 1.99
N LEU A 58 6.95 8.17 1.78
CA LEU A 58 7.93 8.24 2.86
C LEU A 58 7.54 9.27 3.92
N SER A 59 7.04 10.42 3.50
CA SER A 59 6.55 11.45 4.42
C SER A 59 5.38 10.95 5.26
N ALA A 60 4.42 10.24 4.66
CA ALA A 60 3.31 9.62 5.36
C ALA A 60 3.80 8.62 6.41
N ALA A 61 4.78 7.77 6.06
CA ALA A 61 5.38 6.83 7.01
C ALA A 61 6.07 7.53 8.19
N LEU A 62 6.83 8.60 7.93
CA LEU A 62 7.48 9.39 8.97
C LEU A 62 6.47 10.09 9.88
N LEU A 63 5.36 10.60 9.32
CA LEU A 63 4.29 11.23 10.10
C LEU A 63 3.55 10.21 10.99
N LEU A 64 3.39 8.97 10.52
CA LEU A 64 2.80 7.87 11.30
C LEU A 64 3.63 7.47 12.52
N LEU A 65 4.96 7.67 12.48
CA LEU A 65 5.86 7.42 13.61
C LEU A 65 5.66 8.43 14.75
N TRP A 66 5.29 9.67 14.44
CA TRP A 66 5.12 10.72 15.45
C TRP A 66 3.70 10.67 16.05
N PRO A 67 3.52 10.46 17.37
CA PRO A 67 2.19 10.39 17.98
C PRO A 67 1.32 11.62 17.72
N SER A 68 1.92 12.82 17.75
CA SER A 68 1.25 14.10 17.49
C SER A 68 0.87 14.32 16.03
N ALA A 69 1.60 13.73 15.09
CA ALA A 69 1.36 13.86 13.65
C ALA A 69 0.66 12.64 13.03
N ARG A 70 0.37 11.60 13.83
CA ARG A 70 -0.15 10.32 13.36
C ARG A 70 -1.46 10.43 12.59
N VAL A 71 -2.38 11.27 13.08
CA VAL A 71 -3.67 11.51 12.39
C VAL A 71 -3.43 12.11 11.01
N LEU A 72 -2.50 13.06 10.90
CA LEU A 72 -2.13 13.68 9.64
C LEU A 72 -1.47 12.65 8.70
N GLY A 73 -0.54 11.84 9.22
CA GLY A 73 0.09 10.74 8.47
C GLY A 73 -0.92 9.71 7.96
N ALA A 74 -1.93 9.36 8.77
CA ALA A 74 -3.00 8.46 8.37
C ALA A 74 -3.87 9.05 7.24
N TRP A 75 -4.21 10.34 7.30
CA TRP A 75 -4.92 11.03 6.21
C TRP A 75 -4.12 11.05 4.92
N VAL A 76 -2.81 11.32 4.98
CA VAL A 76 -1.94 11.29 3.80
C VAL A 76 -1.87 9.87 3.22
N ALA A 77 -1.76 8.84 4.06
CA ALA A 77 -1.76 7.44 3.62
C ALA A 77 -3.09 7.04 2.95
N VAL A 78 -4.23 7.48 3.50
CA VAL A 78 -5.56 7.28 2.90
C VAL A 78 -5.64 7.97 1.54
N ALA A 79 -5.21 9.24 1.45
CA ALA A 79 -5.22 9.98 0.20
C ALA A 79 -4.37 9.29 -0.88
N LEU A 80 -3.18 8.81 -0.52
CA LEU A 80 -2.31 8.05 -1.42
C LEU A 80 -2.98 6.76 -1.91
N LEU A 81 -3.59 6.00 -1.00
CA LEU A 81 -4.30 4.76 -1.36
C LEU A 81 -5.50 5.04 -2.27
N VAL A 82 -6.26 6.11 -2.02
CA VAL A 82 -7.38 6.51 -2.88
C VAL A 82 -6.90 6.88 -4.27
N VAL A 83 -5.86 7.73 -4.38
CA VAL A 83 -5.29 8.12 -5.67
C VAL A 83 -4.76 6.91 -6.44
N ALA A 84 -4.01 6.03 -5.78
CA ALA A 84 -3.52 4.80 -6.39
C ALA A 84 -4.66 3.89 -6.85
N THR A 85 -5.69 3.72 -6.02
CA THR A 85 -6.85 2.87 -6.33
C THR A 85 -7.68 3.43 -7.47
N ALA A 86 -7.90 4.75 -7.50
CA ALA A 86 -8.58 5.42 -8.60
C ALA A 86 -7.80 5.29 -9.91
N ALA A 87 -6.48 5.50 -9.87
CA ALA A 87 -5.62 5.31 -11.05
C ALA A 87 -5.74 3.88 -11.60
N MET A 88 -5.71 2.88 -10.72
CA MET A 88 -5.90 1.47 -11.10
C MET A 88 -7.29 1.19 -11.67
N ALA A 89 -8.35 1.65 -11.00
CA ALA A 89 -9.72 1.44 -11.44
C ALA A 89 -10.01 2.09 -12.80
N ILE A 90 -9.52 3.33 -13.02
CA ILE A 90 -9.64 4.01 -14.31
C ILE A 90 -8.96 3.20 -15.42
N ASN A 91 -7.78 2.65 -15.15
CA ASN A 91 -7.04 1.88 -16.15
C ASN A 91 -7.67 0.52 -16.46
N LEU A 92 -8.22 -0.15 -15.43
CA LEU A 92 -9.01 -1.37 -15.60
C LEU A 92 -10.28 -1.12 -16.42
N LEU A 93 -10.99 -0.02 -16.17
CA LEU A 93 -12.19 0.37 -16.94
C LEU A 93 -11.85 0.69 -18.40
N ARG A 94 -10.62 1.12 -18.69
CA ARG A 94 -10.10 1.33 -20.05
C ARG A 94 -9.60 0.05 -20.73
N GLY A 95 -9.67 -1.10 -20.04
CA GLY A 95 -9.21 -2.40 -20.57
C GLY A 95 -7.69 -2.58 -20.57
N HIS A 96 -6.94 -1.69 -19.90
CA HIS A 96 -5.48 -1.77 -19.81
C HIS A 96 -5.06 -2.59 -18.59
N THR A 97 -4.98 -3.91 -18.76
CA THR A 97 -4.59 -4.86 -17.70
C THR A 97 -3.09 -5.15 -17.66
N ASP A 98 -2.29 -4.73 -18.63
CA ASP A 98 -0.84 -5.03 -18.67
C ASP A 98 0.04 -4.11 -17.81
N VAL A 99 -0.56 -3.33 -16.90
CA VAL A 99 0.17 -2.37 -16.07
C VAL A 99 0.49 -2.96 -14.69
N SER A 100 1.76 -2.91 -14.28
CA SER A 100 2.14 -3.31 -12.92
C SER A 100 1.65 -2.28 -11.89
N CYS A 101 1.03 -2.75 -10.81
CA CYS A 101 0.52 -1.91 -9.71
C CYS A 101 1.63 -1.13 -8.98
N GLY A 102 2.90 -1.52 -9.10
CA GLY A 102 4.04 -0.85 -8.47
C GLY A 102 4.04 -0.86 -6.92
N CYS A 103 3.00 -1.41 -6.29
CA CYS A 103 2.86 -1.58 -4.84
C CYS A 103 3.31 -2.98 -4.36
N GLY A 104 3.52 -3.92 -5.27
CA GLY A 104 4.11 -5.24 -5.02
C GLY A 104 5.46 -5.39 -5.73
N SER A 105 6.13 -6.52 -5.50
CA SER A 105 7.46 -6.84 -6.04
C SER A 105 7.63 -6.33 -7.49
N LEU A 106 8.34 -5.21 -7.67
CA LEU A 106 8.59 -4.57 -8.97
C LEU A 106 9.44 -5.47 -9.88
N LYS A 107 10.01 -6.55 -9.31
CA LYS A 107 10.77 -7.58 -10.03
C LYS A 107 9.93 -8.43 -10.98
N ASP A 108 8.63 -8.58 -10.76
CA ASP A 108 7.81 -9.44 -11.63
C ASP A 108 6.82 -8.62 -12.45
N GLN A 109 7.32 -8.08 -13.57
CA GLN A 109 6.57 -7.30 -14.56
C GLN A 109 5.46 -8.11 -15.27
N SER A 110 5.29 -9.38 -14.92
CA SER A 110 4.41 -10.32 -15.61
C SER A 110 3.02 -10.46 -14.98
N ALA A 111 2.77 -9.91 -13.79
CA ALA A 111 1.45 -9.89 -13.17
C ALA A 111 0.72 -8.59 -13.55
N GLY A 112 -0.17 -8.68 -14.54
CA GLY A 112 -1.02 -7.56 -14.96
C GLY A 112 -1.89 -7.02 -13.82
N LEU A 113 -2.36 -5.78 -13.99
CA LEU A 113 -3.34 -5.12 -13.14
C LEU A 113 -4.60 -5.99 -13.03
N SER A 114 -4.94 -6.39 -11.80
CA SER A 114 -6.11 -7.21 -11.50
C SER A 114 -7.07 -6.46 -10.59
N TRP A 115 -8.38 -6.73 -10.76
CA TRP A 115 -9.43 -6.23 -9.85
C TRP A 115 -9.18 -6.63 -8.38
N TRP A 116 -8.37 -7.67 -8.16
CA TRP A 116 -7.96 -8.11 -6.84
C TRP A 116 -7.07 -7.10 -6.09
N LEU A 117 -6.22 -6.35 -6.81
CA LEU A 117 -5.40 -5.28 -6.23
C LEU A 117 -6.26 -4.10 -5.77
N VAL A 118 -7.33 -3.79 -6.51
CA VAL A 118 -8.33 -2.78 -6.12
C VAL A 118 -9.07 -3.23 -4.85
N LEU A 119 -9.51 -4.49 -4.80
CA LEU A 119 -10.17 -5.04 -3.62
C LEU A 119 -9.27 -5.01 -2.38
N ARG A 120 -7.98 -5.37 -2.53
CA ARG A 120 -6.99 -5.30 -1.45
C ARG A 120 -6.83 -3.89 -0.90
N ASN A 121 -6.70 -2.89 -1.77
CA ASN A 121 -6.58 -1.50 -1.34
C ASN A 121 -7.87 -0.97 -0.70
N LEU A 122 -9.04 -1.43 -1.17
CA LEU A 122 -10.33 -1.11 -0.56
C LEU A 122 -10.43 -1.66 0.87
N LEU A 123 -9.99 -2.90 1.09
CA LEU A 123 -9.93 -3.49 2.44
C LEU A 123 -8.99 -2.72 3.36
N LEU A 124 -7.81 -2.32 2.85
CA LEU A 124 -6.88 -1.47 3.61
C LEU A 124 -7.51 -0.12 3.97
N LEU A 125 -8.26 0.50 3.06
CA LEU A 125 -9.00 1.75 3.32
C LEU A 125 -10.08 1.58 4.40
N VAL A 126 -10.79 0.46 4.43
CA VAL A 126 -11.79 0.15 5.47
C VAL A 126 -11.12 -0.04 6.84
N VAL A 127 -9.97 -0.71 6.89
CA VAL A 127 -9.20 -0.85 8.13
C VAL A 127 -8.66 0.51 8.59
N LEU A 128 -8.19 1.35 7.66
CA LEU A 128 -7.70 2.70 7.93
C LEU A 128 -8.77 3.65 8.46
N SER A 129 -10.00 3.58 7.96
CA SER A 129 -11.08 4.46 8.42
C SER A 129 -11.39 4.24 9.90
N ALA A 130 -11.21 3.03 10.42
CA ALA A 130 -11.32 2.71 11.84
C ALA A 130 -10.20 3.33 12.71
N VAL A 131 -9.05 3.67 12.12
CA VAL A 131 -7.88 4.28 12.80
C VAL A 131 -7.95 5.80 12.79
N VAL A 132 -8.49 6.39 11.72
CA VAL A 132 -8.59 7.86 11.56
C VAL A 132 -9.64 8.47 12.49
N VAL A 133 -10.65 7.71 12.91
CA VAL A 133 -11.63 8.17 13.90
C VAL A 133 -10.94 8.31 15.25
N PRO A 134 -10.78 9.54 15.79
CA PRO A 134 -10.10 9.75 17.06
C PRO A 134 -10.99 9.21 18.18
N VAL A 135 -10.72 7.97 18.60
CA VAL A 135 -11.35 7.41 19.79
C VAL A 135 -10.62 7.98 21.00
N SER A 136 -11.16 9.06 21.54
CA SER A 136 -10.71 9.71 22.77
C SER A 136 -10.75 8.72 23.94
N GLN A 137 -9.63 8.06 24.27
CA GLN A 137 -9.62 7.06 25.35
C GLN A 137 -8.32 7.02 26.18
N PRO A 138 -8.43 6.60 27.47
CA PRO A 138 -7.56 7.00 28.56
C PRO A 138 -6.19 6.31 28.53
N GLU A 139 -5.22 6.87 29.25
CA GLU A 139 -3.89 6.31 29.48
C GLU A 139 -3.98 4.96 30.21
N ARG A 140 -4.17 3.88 29.45
CA ARG A 140 -4.07 2.51 29.96
C ARG A 140 -2.61 2.09 29.85
N ALA A 141 -2.00 1.75 30.98
CA ALA A 141 -0.63 1.26 31.03
C ALA A 141 -0.47 0.02 30.13
N LEU A 142 0.43 0.10 29.15
CA LEU A 142 0.71 -1.01 28.23
C LEU A 142 1.24 -2.22 29.01
N GLY A 143 0.53 -3.33 28.97
CA GLY A 143 0.99 -4.61 29.49
C GLY A 143 1.91 -5.32 28.49
N TRP A 144 2.69 -6.29 28.95
CA TRP A 144 3.53 -7.14 28.08
C TRP A 144 2.70 -7.93 27.04
N VAL A 145 1.44 -8.24 27.39
CA VAL A 145 0.48 -8.88 26.48
C VAL A 145 0.15 -7.97 25.30
N ASP A 146 0.03 -6.65 25.52
CA ASP A 146 -0.26 -5.67 24.46
C ASP A 146 0.90 -5.59 23.46
N GLY A 147 2.15 -5.72 23.94
CA GLY A 147 3.34 -5.81 23.10
C GLY A 147 3.38 -7.08 22.24
N LEU A 148 2.99 -8.23 22.81
CA LEU A 148 2.93 -9.49 22.07
C LEU A 148 1.81 -9.48 21.03
N THR A 149 0.64 -8.96 21.37
CA THR A 149 -0.46 -8.78 20.43
C THR A 149 -0.09 -7.81 19.32
N PHE A 150 0.63 -6.73 19.63
CA PHE A 150 1.10 -5.77 18.65
C PHE A 150 2.06 -6.40 17.63
N PHE A 151 3.08 -7.09 18.13
CA PHE A 151 4.10 -7.71 17.28
C PHE A 151 3.51 -8.86 16.45
N GLY A 152 2.70 -9.71 17.10
CA GLY A 152 2.03 -10.84 16.46
C GLY A 152 1.04 -10.41 15.37
N ALA A 153 0.19 -9.40 15.64
CA ALA A 153 -0.77 -8.91 14.66
C ALA A 153 -0.08 -8.22 13.47
N THR A 154 0.99 -7.45 13.72
CA THR A 154 1.78 -6.80 12.66
C THR A 154 2.43 -7.85 11.75
N LEU A 155 3.07 -8.87 12.34
CA LEU A 155 3.67 -9.97 11.58
C LEU A 155 2.63 -10.80 10.82
N ALA A 156 1.47 -11.07 11.43
CA ALA A 156 0.40 -11.81 10.77
C ALA A 156 -0.16 -11.04 9.55
N LEU A 157 -0.34 -9.72 9.67
CA LEU A 157 -0.79 -8.87 8.57
C LEU A 157 0.24 -8.81 7.44
N LEU A 158 1.53 -8.66 7.77
CA LEU A 158 2.60 -8.70 6.77
C LEU A 158 2.72 -10.08 6.12
N GLY A 159 2.65 -11.15 6.91
CA GLY A 159 2.66 -12.52 6.40
C GLY A 159 1.48 -12.79 5.47
N MET A 160 0.28 -12.35 5.83
CA MET A 160 -0.91 -12.44 4.99
C MET A 160 -0.74 -11.63 3.70
N TYR A 161 -0.18 -10.42 3.79
CA TYR A 161 0.13 -9.58 2.62
C TYR A 161 1.06 -10.30 1.64
N HIS A 162 2.15 -10.89 2.15
CA HIS A 162 3.10 -11.64 1.32
C HIS A 162 2.47 -12.92 0.75
N ALA A 163 1.72 -13.68 1.55
CA ALA A 163 1.05 -14.90 1.09
C ALA A 163 0.03 -14.61 -0.02
N LEU A 164 -0.77 -13.55 0.13
CA LEU A 164 -1.69 -13.12 -0.91
C LEU A 164 -0.96 -12.69 -2.18
N ASN A 165 0.13 -11.93 -2.07
CA ASN A 165 0.93 -11.55 -3.23
C ASN A 165 1.51 -12.78 -3.96
N LEU A 166 2.01 -13.78 -3.21
CA LEU A 166 2.52 -15.03 -3.79
C LEU A 166 1.42 -15.84 -4.50
N LEU A 167 0.22 -15.90 -3.93
CA LEU A 167 -0.92 -16.57 -4.54
C LEU A 167 -1.34 -15.92 -5.87
N ILE A 168 -1.38 -14.59 -5.90
CA ILE A 168 -1.72 -13.83 -7.12
C ILE A 168 -0.66 -14.05 -8.20
N GLU A 169 0.61 -13.97 -7.83
CA GLU A 169 1.73 -14.18 -8.74
C GLU A 169 1.71 -15.61 -9.32
N SER A 170 1.53 -16.62 -8.45
CA SER A 170 1.40 -18.02 -8.86
C SER A 170 0.22 -18.27 -9.80
N HIS A 171 -0.95 -17.66 -9.53
CA HIS A 171 -2.12 -17.80 -10.39
C HIS A 171 -1.90 -17.20 -11.78
N SER A 172 -1.27 -16.01 -11.86
CA SER A 172 -0.97 -15.37 -13.14
C SER A 172 0.02 -16.19 -13.99
N LYS A 173 1.04 -16.80 -13.36
CA LYS A 173 2.00 -17.70 -14.03
C LYS A 173 1.31 -18.94 -14.58
N LEU A 174 0.38 -19.52 -13.82
CA LEU A 174 -0.39 -20.70 -14.24
C LEU A 174 -1.34 -20.41 -15.41
N GLN A 175 -1.95 -19.22 -15.48
CA GLN A 175 -2.80 -18.83 -16.62
C GLN A 175 -1.99 -18.72 -17.90
N LYS A 176 -0.82 -18.08 -17.86
CA LYS A 176 0.07 -17.95 -19.03
C LYS A 176 0.58 -19.28 -19.57
N LEU A 177 0.83 -20.26 -18.70
CA LEU A 177 1.24 -21.60 -19.11
C LEU A 177 0.13 -22.40 -19.81
N LYS A 178 -1.14 -22.03 -19.62
CA LYS A 178 -2.28 -22.69 -20.30
C LYS A 178 -2.58 -22.09 -21.67
N GLU A 179 -2.00 -20.93 -22.00
CA GLU A 179 -2.20 -20.24 -23.28
C GLU A 179 -1.13 -20.61 -24.34
N ILE A 180 -0.14 -21.43 -23.96
CA ILE A 180 0.91 -22.00 -24.84
C ILE A 180 0.53 -23.43 -25.19
#